data_AF-A0A839Z2J9-F1
#
_entry.id   AF-A0A839Z2J9-F1
#
_cell.length_a   1.000
_cell.length_b   1.000
_cell.length_c   1.000
_cell.angle_alpha   90.00
_cell.angle_beta   90.00
_cell.angle_gamma   90.00
#
_symmetry.space_group_name_H-M   'P 1'
#
loop_
_entity.id
_entity.type
_entity.pdbx_description
1 polymer ?
#
loop_
_entity_poly.entity_id
_entity_poly.type
_entity_poly.pdbx_seq_one_letter_code
_entity_poly.pdbx_strand_id
1 'polypeptide(L)'
;MNYTQFLAPVAAVAMIAAPAPAAAQSMIDRVEQHLAKSNSMVAGFTQTDGKGRSVKGTLSMKRPGKVRFDYGPKANMLMVGDGKELHFIDYEVGQKSSWKIAESPLAVLLDNRPNLDRIARIVKSKDPRVVIVRARDARRPEFGTLILAFTKQASAPGGLQLQGWTAIDAQNKRTVVQLHNPKYNVNVPDSRFRYVEPK
;
A
#
# COMPACT_ATOMS: atom_id res chain seq x y z
N MET A 1 -73.44 0.52 4.58
CA MET A 1 -72.48 1.61 4.82
C MET A 1 -71.09 0.99 4.69
N ASN A 2 -70.42 1.23 3.56
CA ASN A 2 -69.17 0.55 3.19
C ASN A 2 -67.96 1.30 3.78
N TYR A 3 -67.07 0.58 4.48
CA TYR A 3 -65.77 1.12 4.89
C TYR A 3 -64.68 0.58 3.95
N THR A 4 -64.20 1.44 3.06
CA THR A 4 -63.08 1.18 2.16
C THR A 4 -61.76 1.39 2.94
N GLN A 5 -61.02 0.32 3.20
CA GLN A 5 -59.67 0.41 3.77
C GLN A 5 -58.65 0.79 2.67
N PHE A 6 -57.91 1.86 2.90
CA PHE A 6 -56.73 2.23 2.11
C PHE A 6 -55.50 1.46 2.62
N LEU A 7 -54.91 0.62 1.78
CA LEU A 7 -53.59 0.00 2.00
C LEU A 7 -52.51 0.95 1.46
N ALA A 8 -51.71 1.52 2.36
CA ALA A 8 -50.49 2.25 2.00
C ALA A 8 -49.32 1.25 1.85
N PRO A 9 -48.48 1.37 0.81
CA PRO A 9 -47.30 0.52 0.66
C PRO A 9 -46.18 0.99 1.61
N VAL A 10 -45.73 0.10 2.50
CA VAL A 10 -44.54 0.33 3.34
C VAL A 10 -43.30 0.14 2.47
N ALA A 11 -42.60 1.25 2.17
CA ALA A 11 -41.30 1.20 1.51
C ALA A 11 -40.25 0.65 2.48
N ALA A 12 -39.71 -0.54 2.18
CA ALA A 12 -38.61 -1.14 2.93
C ALA A 12 -37.30 -0.38 2.66
N VAL A 13 -36.83 0.38 3.65
CA VAL A 13 -35.51 1.02 3.62
C VAL A 13 -34.45 -0.03 3.94
N ALA A 14 -33.70 -0.47 2.92
CA ALA A 14 -32.57 -1.38 3.11
C ALA A 14 -31.44 -0.65 3.89
N MET A 15 -31.27 -0.97 5.17
CA MET A 15 -30.15 -0.49 5.96
C MET A 15 -28.85 -1.14 5.45
N ILE A 16 -27.92 -0.32 4.97
CA ILE A 16 -26.57 -0.78 4.60
C ILE A 16 -25.78 -0.99 5.89
N ALA A 17 -25.82 -2.21 6.43
CA ALA A 17 -25.11 -2.58 7.65
C ALA A 17 -23.59 -2.35 7.50
N ALA A 18 -22.97 -1.74 8.52
CA ALA A 18 -21.52 -1.70 8.65
C ALA A 18 -20.97 -3.12 8.87
N PRO A 19 -19.76 -3.44 8.38
CA PRO A 19 -19.19 -4.77 8.58
C PRO A 19 -19.05 -5.08 10.06
N ALA A 20 -19.48 -6.28 10.47
CA ALA A 20 -19.37 -6.75 11.85
C ALA A 20 -17.89 -6.82 12.29
N PRO A 21 -17.56 -6.56 13.57
CA PRO A 21 -16.17 -6.53 14.07
C PRO A 21 -15.36 -7.79 13.74
N ALA A 22 -15.98 -8.98 13.79
CA ALA A 22 -15.34 -10.25 13.46
C ALA A 22 -14.95 -10.35 11.96
N ALA A 23 -15.77 -9.81 11.06
CA ALA A 23 -15.48 -9.79 9.62
C ALA A 23 -14.33 -8.82 9.29
N ALA A 24 -14.22 -7.71 10.03
CA ALA A 24 -13.11 -6.78 9.88
C ALA A 24 -11.78 -7.39 10.37
N GLN A 25 -11.78 -8.06 11.53
CA GLN A 25 -10.59 -8.73 12.06
C GLN A 25 -10.08 -9.81 11.09
N SER A 26 -10.98 -10.69 10.62
CA SER A 26 -10.60 -11.75 9.67
C SER A 26 -10.05 -11.21 8.33
N MET A 27 -10.39 -9.98 7.92
CA MET A 27 -9.79 -9.34 6.75
C MET A 27 -8.41 -8.75 7.03
N ILE A 28 -8.18 -8.18 8.22
CA ILE A 28 -6.84 -7.75 8.65
C ILE A 28 -5.90 -8.96 8.68
N ASP A 29 -6.34 -10.09 9.24
CA ASP A 29 -5.56 -11.33 9.28
C ASP A 29 -5.15 -11.79 7.87
N ARG A 30 -6.03 -11.67 6.87
CA ARG A 30 -5.70 -11.99 5.46
C ARG A 30 -4.66 -11.04 4.87
N VAL A 31 -4.70 -9.77 5.25
CA VAL A 31 -3.72 -8.77 4.82
C VAL A 31 -2.37 -9.06 5.45
N GLU A 32 -2.32 -9.38 6.74
CA GLU A 32 -1.09 -9.82 7.40
C GLU A 32 -0.51 -11.08 6.74
N GLN A 33 -1.36 -12.07 6.44
CA GLN A 33 -0.94 -13.28 5.72
C GLN A 33 -0.41 -12.95 4.32
N HIS A 34 -1.01 -12.00 3.60
CA HIS A 34 -0.49 -11.54 2.32
C HIS A 34 0.92 -10.96 2.46
N LEU A 35 1.11 -10.04 3.41
CA LEU A 35 2.41 -9.39 3.63
C LEU A 35 3.47 -10.40 4.05
N ALA A 36 3.14 -11.30 4.98
CA ALA A 36 4.03 -12.34 5.49
C ALA A 36 4.42 -13.40 4.44
N LYS A 37 3.52 -13.74 3.50
CA LYS A 37 3.78 -14.71 2.42
C LYS A 37 4.44 -14.11 1.18
N SER A 38 4.65 -12.79 1.15
CA SER A 38 5.22 -12.08 0.00
C SER A 38 6.66 -11.66 0.30
N ASN A 39 7.63 -12.57 0.21
CA ASN A 39 9.01 -12.25 0.60
C ASN A 39 9.69 -11.31 -0.40
N SER A 40 9.34 -11.41 -1.68
CA SER A 40 9.84 -10.53 -2.74
C SER A 40 8.73 -10.18 -3.73
N MET A 41 8.91 -9.07 -4.45
CA MET A 41 8.00 -8.66 -5.51
C MET A 41 8.73 -7.87 -6.59
N VAL A 42 8.37 -8.09 -7.84
CA VAL A 42 8.70 -7.20 -8.95
C VAL A 42 7.41 -6.76 -9.64
N ALA A 43 7.27 -5.47 -9.93
CA ALA A 43 6.11 -4.92 -10.61
C ALA A 43 6.50 -3.70 -11.45
N GLY A 44 5.72 -3.39 -12.48
CA GLY A 44 5.68 -2.02 -12.98
C GLY A 44 4.95 -1.13 -11.97
N PHE A 45 5.21 0.17 -11.98
CA PHE A 45 4.41 1.11 -11.18
C PHE A 45 4.15 2.42 -11.91
N THR A 46 3.08 3.10 -11.51
CA THR A 46 2.85 4.53 -11.72
C THR A 46 2.80 5.19 -10.35
N GLN A 47 3.66 6.19 -10.13
CA GLN A 47 3.63 7.03 -8.94
C GLN A 47 3.06 8.39 -9.29
N THR A 48 2.10 8.87 -8.51
CA THR A 48 1.51 10.20 -8.64
C THR A 48 1.77 10.99 -7.35
N ASP A 49 2.33 12.19 -7.47
CA ASP A 49 2.59 13.06 -6.33
C ASP A 49 1.37 13.92 -5.94
N GLY A 50 1.50 14.71 -4.87
CA GLY A 50 0.44 15.61 -4.41
C GLY A 50 0.09 16.74 -5.37
N LYS A 51 0.91 16.98 -6.41
CA LYS A 51 0.65 17.95 -7.49
C LYS A 51 0.02 17.27 -8.72
N GLY A 52 -0.26 15.97 -8.66
CA GLY A 52 -0.82 15.19 -9.77
C GLY A 52 0.20 14.76 -10.82
N ARG A 53 1.49 15.05 -10.64
CA ARG A 53 2.53 14.62 -11.58
C ARG A 53 2.74 13.13 -11.46
N SER A 54 2.75 12.44 -12.60
CA SER A 54 2.86 10.99 -12.65
C SER A 54 4.15 10.53 -13.32
N VAL A 55 4.84 9.59 -12.70
CA VAL A 55 6.07 8.97 -13.22
C VAL A 55 5.91 7.46 -13.18
N LYS A 56 6.38 6.78 -14.22
CA LYS A 56 6.36 5.32 -14.32
C LYS A 56 7.72 4.73 -14.02
N GLY A 57 7.74 3.49 -13.57
CA GLY A 57 8.99 2.80 -13.32
C GLY A 57 8.83 1.32 -13.04
N THR A 58 9.91 0.71 -12.56
CA THR A 58 9.94 -0.67 -12.09
C THR A 58 10.20 -0.71 -10.58
N LEU A 59 9.33 -1.42 -9.87
CA LEU A 59 9.47 -1.73 -8.46
C LEU A 59 10.15 -3.08 -8.31
N SER A 60 11.17 -3.14 -7.47
CA SER A 60 11.72 -4.38 -6.93
C SER A 60 11.65 -4.30 -5.40
N MET A 61 11.23 -5.36 -4.74
CA MET A 61 11.08 -5.42 -3.29
C MET A 61 11.55 -6.76 -2.77
N LYS A 62 12.21 -6.76 -1.60
CA LYS A 62 12.60 -7.95 -0.85
C LYS A 62 12.57 -7.63 0.64
N ARG A 63 11.77 -8.37 1.40
CA ARG A 63 11.69 -8.18 2.85
C ARG A 63 12.86 -8.88 3.56
N PRO A 64 13.32 -8.35 4.71
CA PRO A 64 12.92 -7.06 5.30
C PRO A 64 13.61 -5.85 4.67
N GLY A 65 12.91 -4.73 4.60
CA GLY A 65 13.50 -3.40 4.40
C GLY A 65 14.07 -3.08 3.01
N LYS A 66 14.15 -4.04 2.07
CA LYS A 66 14.73 -3.77 0.76
C LYS A 66 13.68 -3.41 -0.27
N VAL A 67 13.87 -2.27 -0.93
CA VAL A 67 13.00 -1.80 -2.00
C VAL A 67 13.79 -1.00 -3.01
N ARG A 68 13.35 -0.98 -4.27
CA ARG A 68 13.89 -0.12 -5.32
C ARG A 68 12.75 0.33 -6.22
N PHE A 69 12.52 1.63 -6.27
CA PHE A 69 11.74 2.31 -7.29
C PHE A 69 12.74 2.85 -8.31
N ASP A 70 12.76 2.21 -9.47
CA ASP A 70 13.58 2.60 -10.59
C ASP A 70 12.72 3.40 -11.57
N TYR A 71 12.90 4.73 -11.62
CA TYR A 71 12.09 5.63 -12.46
C TYR A 71 12.54 5.63 -13.94
N GLY A 72 13.52 4.78 -14.28
CA GLY A 72 14.00 4.59 -15.64
C GLY A 72 15.02 5.65 -16.09
N PRO A 73 15.66 5.41 -17.24
CA PRO A 73 16.80 6.22 -17.70
C PRO A 73 16.43 7.67 -18.05
N LYS A 74 15.17 7.93 -18.43
CA LYS A 74 14.69 9.29 -18.75
C LYS A 74 14.55 10.17 -17.52
N ALA A 75 14.13 9.61 -16.40
CA ALA A 75 14.04 10.34 -15.14
C ALA A 75 15.40 10.39 -14.44
N ASN A 76 16.26 9.39 -14.69
CA ASN A 76 17.58 9.26 -14.06
C ASN A 76 17.53 9.42 -12.53
N MET A 77 16.50 8.82 -11.93
CA MET A 77 16.21 8.88 -10.51
C MET A 77 15.97 7.48 -9.96
N LEU A 78 16.28 7.27 -8.70
CA LEU A 78 15.91 6.06 -7.98
C LEU A 78 15.51 6.37 -6.54
N MET A 79 14.64 5.53 -5.99
CA MET A 79 14.44 5.43 -4.55
C MET A 79 14.78 4.02 -4.10
N VAL A 80 15.77 3.85 -3.23
CA VAL A 80 16.30 2.54 -2.81
C VAL A 80 16.30 2.43 -1.29
N GLY A 81 15.65 1.39 -0.77
CA GLY A 81 15.77 0.94 0.60
C GLY A 81 16.78 -0.20 0.70
N ASP A 82 17.76 -0.10 1.60
CA ASP A 82 18.85 -1.07 1.75
C ASP A 82 18.63 -2.10 2.87
N GLY A 83 17.53 -1.96 3.61
CA GLY A 83 17.24 -2.72 4.83
C GLY A 83 17.11 -1.84 6.07
N LYS A 84 17.75 -0.65 6.07
CA LYS A 84 17.78 0.29 7.20
C LYS A 84 17.33 1.68 6.78
N GLU A 85 17.87 2.19 5.69
CA GLU A 85 17.62 3.53 5.19
C GLU A 85 16.98 3.50 3.81
N LEU A 86 16.13 4.50 3.55
CA LEU A 86 15.52 4.80 2.28
C LEU A 86 16.26 5.99 1.70
N HIS A 87 16.89 5.80 0.54
CA HIS A 87 17.60 6.83 -0.19
C HIS A 87 16.81 7.22 -1.43
N PHE A 88 16.55 8.50 -1.60
CA PHE A 88 16.11 9.08 -2.85
C PHE A 88 17.30 9.74 -3.52
N ILE A 89 17.53 9.43 -4.79
CA ILE A 89 18.69 9.87 -5.55
C ILE A 89 18.20 10.41 -6.89
N ASP A 90 18.63 11.61 -7.19
CA ASP A 90 18.45 12.28 -8.46
C ASP A 90 19.83 12.50 -9.08
N TYR A 91 20.15 11.72 -10.11
CA TYR A 91 21.46 11.77 -10.76
C TYR A 91 21.59 12.92 -11.75
N GLU A 92 20.50 13.56 -12.19
CA GLU A 92 20.59 14.73 -13.06
C GLU A 92 21.19 15.92 -12.33
N VAL A 93 20.85 16.09 -11.05
CA VAL A 93 21.28 17.23 -10.23
C VAL A 93 22.23 16.87 -9.09
N GLY A 94 22.68 15.61 -9.03
CA GLY A 94 23.62 15.15 -8.01
C GLY A 94 23.03 15.09 -6.59
N GLN A 95 21.70 15.01 -6.45
CA GLN A 95 21.03 15.11 -5.16
C GLN A 95 20.81 13.72 -4.52
N LYS A 96 21.10 13.62 -3.22
CA LYS A 96 20.76 12.47 -2.38
C LYS A 96 20.04 12.93 -1.12
N SER A 97 18.97 12.22 -0.77
CA SER A 97 18.23 12.42 0.48
C SER A 97 17.94 11.08 1.11
N SER A 98 18.12 10.97 2.43
CA SER A 98 18.08 9.69 3.14
C SER A 98 17.23 9.79 4.40
N TRP A 99 16.45 8.76 4.68
CA TRP A 99 15.61 8.65 5.87
C TRP A 99 15.61 7.22 6.38
N LYS A 100 15.41 7.01 7.68
CA LYS A 100 15.24 5.66 8.22
C LYS A 100 13.94 5.06 7.71
N ILE A 101 13.99 3.82 7.20
CA ILE A 101 12.79 3.13 6.70
C ILE A 101 11.74 3.01 7.82
N ALA A 102 12.20 2.69 9.02
CA ALA A 102 11.36 2.53 10.22
C ALA A 102 10.59 3.82 10.60
N GLU A 103 11.03 4.98 10.13
CA GLU A 103 10.40 6.28 10.40
C GLU A 103 9.52 6.74 9.22
N SER A 104 9.21 5.85 8.27
CA SER A 104 8.41 6.15 7.08
C SER A 104 7.11 5.34 7.02
N PRO A 105 6.08 5.82 6.29
CA PRO A 105 4.86 5.05 6.08
C PRO A 105 5.10 3.69 5.39
N LEU A 106 6.17 3.60 4.59
CA LEU A 106 6.55 2.39 3.86
C LEU A 106 7.01 1.25 4.78
N ALA A 107 7.35 1.53 6.05
CA ALA A 107 7.75 0.51 7.01
C ALA A 107 6.73 -0.63 7.08
N VAL A 108 5.42 -0.31 7.06
CA VAL A 108 4.34 -1.31 7.09
C VAL A 108 4.42 -2.31 5.94
N LEU A 109 4.86 -1.85 4.76
CA LEU A 109 5.04 -2.71 3.61
C LEU A 109 6.38 -3.45 3.67
N LEU A 110 7.43 -2.88 4.24
CA LEU A 110 8.79 -3.46 4.16
C LEU A 110 9.19 -4.29 5.39
N ASP A 111 8.42 -4.23 6.46
CA ASP A 111 8.62 -5.07 7.64
C ASP A 111 8.45 -6.56 7.30
N ASN A 112 9.20 -7.42 7.97
CA ASN A 112 9.12 -8.87 7.82
C ASN A 112 7.78 -9.42 8.33
N ARG A 113 7.30 -8.89 9.46
CA ARG A 113 6.07 -9.32 10.12
C ARG A 113 5.38 -8.12 10.78
N PRO A 114 4.76 -7.24 9.99
CA PRO A 114 4.07 -6.09 10.55
C PRO A 114 2.88 -6.58 11.40
N ASN A 115 2.80 -6.15 12.66
CA ASN A 115 1.61 -6.31 13.48
C ASN A 115 0.61 -5.22 13.11
N LEU A 116 -0.43 -5.60 12.37
CA LEU A 116 -1.45 -4.69 11.85
C LEU A 116 -2.61 -4.49 12.83
N ASP A 117 -2.85 -5.39 13.79
CA ASP A 117 -3.99 -5.29 14.73
C ASP A 117 -4.10 -3.92 15.42
N ARG A 118 -2.95 -3.35 15.80
CA ARG A 118 -2.90 -2.08 16.53
C ARG A 118 -3.01 -0.86 15.63
N ILE A 119 -2.54 -0.95 14.39
CA ILE A 119 -2.32 0.21 13.51
C ILE A 119 -3.24 0.22 12.29
N ALA A 120 -3.83 -0.91 11.92
CA ALA A 120 -4.60 -1.07 10.70
C ALA A 120 -6.10 -1.07 10.95
N ARG A 121 -6.85 -0.43 10.05
CA ARG A 121 -8.31 -0.44 10.03
C ARG A 121 -8.80 -0.64 8.60
N ILE A 122 -9.86 -1.43 8.43
CA ILE A 122 -10.53 -1.59 7.14
C ILE A 122 -11.27 -0.30 6.79
N VAL A 123 -11.07 0.19 5.58
CA VAL A 123 -11.81 1.33 5.03
C VAL A 123 -12.91 0.79 4.12
N LYS A 124 -14.12 1.35 4.24
CA LYS A 124 -15.27 0.95 3.43
C LYS A 124 -14.97 1.19 1.95
N SER A 125 -15.02 0.12 1.16
CA SER A 125 -14.95 0.16 -0.30
C SER A 125 -16.37 0.11 -0.88
N LYS A 126 -16.59 0.81 -2.01
CA LYS A 126 -17.84 0.68 -2.79
C LYS A 126 -17.86 -0.61 -3.61
N ASP A 127 -16.69 -1.13 -4.00
CA ASP A 127 -16.54 -2.40 -4.71
C ASP A 127 -16.23 -3.52 -3.70
N PRO A 128 -17.09 -4.55 -3.55
CA PRO A 128 -16.88 -5.65 -2.61
C PRO A 128 -15.70 -6.56 -2.98
N ARG A 129 -15.14 -6.44 -4.18
CA ARG A 129 -13.91 -7.13 -4.62
C ARG A 129 -12.65 -6.44 -4.13
N VAL A 130 -12.76 -5.17 -3.72
CA VAL A 130 -11.65 -4.34 -3.28
C VAL A 130 -11.62 -4.29 -1.75
N VAL A 131 -10.43 -4.51 -1.18
CA VAL A 131 -10.15 -4.35 0.25
C VAL A 131 -9.20 -3.18 0.41
N ILE A 132 -9.60 -2.18 1.19
CA ILE A 132 -8.77 -1.02 1.50
C ILE A 132 -8.39 -1.08 2.98
N VAL A 133 -7.10 -0.97 3.26
CA VAL A 133 -6.56 -1.00 4.62
C VAL A 133 -5.81 0.28 4.88
N ARG A 134 -6.19 1.02 5.92
CA ARG A 134 -5.45 2.17 6.41
C ARG A 134 -4.60 1.74 7.59
N ALA A 135 -3.28 1.82 7.46
CA ALA A 135 -2.31 1.60 8.52
C ALA A 135 -1.74 2.94 9.00
N ARG A 136 -1.87 3.23 10.29
CA ARG A 136 -1.34 4.42 10.97
C ARG A 136 -1.01 4.07 12.41
N ASP A 137 0.22 4.34 12.85
CA ASP A 137 0.57 4.26 14.26
C ASP A 137 0.08 5.53 14.98
N ALA A 138 -0.84 5.36 15.94
CA ALA A 138 -1.36 6.46 16.73
C ALA A 138 -0.33 6.98 17.76
N ARG A 139 0.64 6.15 18.17
CA ARG A 139 1.71 6.53 19.09
C ARG A 139 2.86 7.23 18.39
N ARG A 140 3.04 6.93 17.10
CA ARG A 140 4.07 7.52 16.22
C ARG A 140 3.42 8.18 14.99
N PRO A 141 2.56 9.20 15.17
CA PRO A 141 1.87 9.84 14.05
C PRO A 141 2.82 10.50 13.04
N GLU A 142 4.05 10.84 13.46
CA GLU A 142 5.11 11.37 12.61
C GLU A 142 5.62 10.35 11.58
N PHE A 143 5.33 9.06 11.73
CA PHE A 143 5.64 8.05 10.70
C PHE A 143 4.63 8.07 9.55
N GLY A 144 3.57 8.87 9.66
CA GLY A 144 2.58 9.07 8.62
C GLY A 144 1.55 7.95 8.52
N THR A 145 0.98 7.76 7.34
CA THR A 145 -0.12 6.82 7.08
C THR A 145 0.08 6.11 5.75
N LEU A 146 -0.14 4.79 5.73
CA LEU A 146 -0.15 3.98 4.52
C LEU A 146 -1.56 3.44 4.27
N ILE A 147 -2.13 3.74 3.11
CA ILE A 147 -3.43 3.21 2.67
C ILE A 147 -3.16 2.20 1.58
N LEU A 148 -3.28 0.92 1.89
CA LEU A 148 -3.09 -0.20 0.97
C LEU A 148 -4.41 -0.51 0.26
N ALA A 149 -4.36 -0.78 -1.04
CA ALA A 149 -5.49 -1.24 -1.82
C ALA A 149 -5.20 -2.64 -2.38
N PHE A 150 -6.13 -3.56 -2.15
CA PHE A 150 -6.06 -4.94 -2.63
C PHE A 150 -7.30 -5.30 -3.44
N THR A 151 -7.15 -6.24 -4.36
CA THR A 151 -8.27 -7.00 -4.93
C THR A 151 -8.26 -8.43 -4.39
N LYS A 152 -9.45 -9.00 -4.19
CA LYS A 152 -9.58 -10.43 -3.87
C LYS A 152 -9.14 -11.27 -5.07
N GLN A 153 -8.13 -12.12 -4.87
CA GLN A 153 -7.59 -12.99 -5.90
C GLN A 153 -7.00 -14.24 -5.25
N ALA A 154 -7.66 -15.39 -5.42
CA ALA A 154 -7.30 -16.64 -4.73
C ALA A 154 -5.87 -17.12 -5.03
N SER A 155 -5.34 -16.84 -6.22
CA SER A 155 -3.97 -17.20 -6.63
C SER A 155 -2.88 -16.30 -6.03
N ALA A 156 -3.24 -15.16 -5.46
CA ALA A 156 -2.28 -14.23 -4.86
C ALA A 156 -2.01 -14.58 -3.38
N PRO A 157 -0.86 -14.19 -2.81
CA PRO A 157 -0.55 -14.44 -1.40
C PRO A 157 -1.66 -13.95 -0.47
N GLY A 158 -2.11 -14.80 0.46
CA GLY A 158 -3.23 -14.46 1.37
C GLY A 158 -4.60 -14.30 0.68
N GLY A 159 -4.73 -14.69 -0.59
CA GLY A 159 -5.97 -14.49 -1.36
C GLY A 159 -6.21 -13.04 -1.78
N LEU A 160 -5.17 -12.19 -1.72
CA LEU A 160 -5.24 -10.76 -2.01
C LEU A 160 -4.11 -10.37 -2.96
N GLN A 161 -4.43 -9.63 -4.03
CA GLN A 161 -3.42 -9.00 -4.88
C GLN A 161 -3.30 -7.52 -4.51
N LEU A 162 -2.09 -7.09 -4.18
CA LEU A 162 -1.78 -5.68 -3.92
C LEU A 162 -1.89 -4.89 -5.23
N GLN A 163 -2.79 -3.91 -5.25
CA GLN A 163 -2.98 -3.00 -6.38
C GLN A 163 -2.10 -1.75 -6.27
N GLY A 164 -1.67 -1.41 -5.05
CA GLY A 164 -0.91 -0.21 -4.78
C GLY A 164 -1.19 0.36 -3.40
N TRP A 165 -0.69 1.55 -3.16
CA TRP A 165 -0.88 2.25 -1.90
C TRP A 165 -0.86 3.75 -2.05
N THR A 166 -1.38 4.45 -1.04
CA THR A 166 -1.17 5.88 -0.83
C THR A 166 -0.34 6.06 0.43
N ALA A 167 0.82 6.69 0.31
CA ALA A 167 1.62 7.15 1.45
C ALA A 167 1.26 8.62 1.73
N ILE A 168 1.10 8.94 3.01
CA ILE A 168 0.94 10.30 3.51
C ILE A 168 2.01 10.47 4.60
N ASP A 169 2.99 11.34 4.38
CA ASP A 169 4.09 11.55 5.33
C ASP A 169 3.72 12.52 6.47
N ALA A 170 4.66 12.77 7.39
CA ALA A 170 4.49 13.68 8.52
C ALA A 170 4.16 15.13 8.09
N GLN A 171 4.57 15.51 6.89
CA GLN A 171 4.36 16.83 6.30
C GLN A 171 3.05 16.89 5.49
N ASN A 172 2.21 15.85 5.60
CA ASN A 172 0.96 15.68 4.87
C ASN A 172 1.15 15.64 3.34
N LYS A 173 2.37 15.32 2.86
CA LYS A 173 2.61 15.09 1.44
C LYS A 173 2.07 13.73 1.07
N ARG A 174 1.25 13.73 0.03
CA ARG A 174 0.60 12.53 -0.50
C ARG A 174 1.35 12.00 -1.72
N THR A 175 1.59 10.69 -1.72
CA THR A 175 2.13 9.96 -2.86
C THR A 175 1.28 8.72 -3.10
N VAL A 176 0.76 8.56 -4.31
CA VAL A 176 -0.01 7.40 -4.73
C VAL A 176 0.88 6.52 -5.59
N VAL A 177 0.94 5.22 -5.31
CA VAL A 177 1.62 4.23 -6.13
C VAL A 177 0.59 3.22 -6.59
N GLN A 178 0.49 3.02 -7.91
CA GLN A 178 -0.30 1.97 -8.55
C GLN A 178 0.65 0.94 -9.14
N LEU A 179 0.40 -0.33 -8.86
CA LEU A 179 1.21 -1.45 -9.34
C LEU A 179 0.62 -2.04 -10.62
N HIS A 180 1.50 -2.47 -11.51
CA HIS A 180 1.17 -3.15 -12.76
C HIS A 180 1.86 -4.50 -12.80
N ASN A 181 1.08 -5.56 -13.03
CA ASN A 181 1.56 -6.94 -13.18
C ASN A 181 2.52 -7.40 -12.07
N PRO A 182 2.12 -7.33 -10.78
CA PRO A 182 2.98 -7.75 -9.68
C PRO A 182 3.28 -9.25 -9.76
N LYS A 183 4.56 -9.59 -9.69
CA LYS A 183 5.06 -10.97 -9.56
C LYS A 183 5.65 -11.15 -8.17
N TYR A 184 5.03 -12.02 -7.38
CA TYR A 184 5.43 -12.29 -6.00
C TYR A 184 6.41 -13.45 -5.93
N ASN A 185 7.26 -13.45 -4.90
CA ASN A 185 8.17 -14.54 -4.55
C ASN A 185 9.13 -14.94 -5.69
N VAL A 186 9.44 -14.00 -6.56
CA VAL A 186 10.46 -14.15 -7.61
C VAL A 186 11.86 -13.91 -7.04
N ASN A 187 12.88 -14.51 -7.64
CA ASN A 187 14.26 -14.25 -7.23
C ASN A 187 14.61 -12.78 -7.53
N VAL A 188 15.00 -12.04 -6.49
CA VAL A 188 15.53 -10.67 -6.61
C VAL A 188 16.90 -10.65 -5.94
N PRO A 189 17.99 -10.45 -6.69
CA PRO A 189 19.33 -10.47 -6.13
C PRO A 189 19.56 -9.24 -5.26
N ASP A 190 20.37 -9.39 -4.20
CA ASP A 190 20.66 -8.32 -3.26
C ASP A 190 21.39 -7.12 -3.90
N SER A 191 22.12 -7.36 -5.00
CA SER A 191 22.73 -6.30 -5.81
C SER A 191 21.71 -5.31 -6.37
N ARG A 192 20.44 -5.70 -6.51
CA ARG A 192 19.37 -4.82 -7.00
C ARG A 192 19.09 -3.64 -6.07
N PHE A 193 19.43 -3.78 -4.78
CA PHE A 193 19.20 -2.76 -3.76
C PHE A 193 20.44 -1.93 -3.45
N ARG A 194 21.43 -1.95 -4.35
CA ARG A 194 22.59 -1.06 -4.32
C ARG A 194 22.38 0.08 -5.31
N TYR A 195 23.10 1.17 -5.09
CA TYR A 195 23.14 2.33 -5.98
C TYR A 195 24.58 2.86 -6.08
N VAL A 196 24.83 3.68 -7.09
CA VAL A 196 26.09 4.40 -7.24
C VAL A 196 25.88 5.78 -6.61
N GLU A 197 26.88 6.30 -5.89
CA GLU A 197 26.77 7.64 -5.35
C GLU A 197 26.63 8.66 -6.49
N PRO A 198 25.71 9.65 -6.38
CA PRO A 198 25.62 10.72 -7.36
C PRO A 198 26.93 11.51 -7.39
N LYS A 199 27.27 12.00 -8.59
CA LYS A 199 28.46 12.83 -8.83
C LYS A 199 28.16 14.31 -8.62
#